data_AF-A0A9E3P3F6-F1
#
_entry.id   AF-A0A9E3P3F6-F1
#
_cell.length_a   1.000
_cell.length_b   1.000
_cell.length_c   1.000
_cell.angle_alpha   90.00
_cell.angle_beta   90.00
_cell.angle_gamma   90.00
#
_symmetry.space_group_name_H-M   'P 1'
#
loop_
_entity.id
_entity.type
_entity.pdbx_description
1 polymer ?
#
loop_
_entity_poly.entity_id
_entity_poly.type
_entity_poly.pdbx_seq_one_letter_code
_entity_poly.pdbx_strand_id
1 'polypeptide(L)'
;ALVSSRGLGAAEYLLFYDGVDNACPPTSAINAAGQWAALGAPEIAKRKAAYARAVAADGVTRAQAIVDAWDPAKENFLAELADAGKRRIYSSQQMAFNALSDSMFYVDSDLKDDKVGKPAGLVMPTCDAPPCLDLVESQWAKRSKEHMRNNLVGFEKLLAGCGGANEGLGFDDLLRAVGAEQTVKNLEGALAGARAALDALKEPTFDDDLTKNPEGVKQLFLALRALAAVMKTELLSVLDLELPKEIQGDND
;
A
#
# COMPACT_ATOMS: atom_id res chain seq x y z
N ALA A 1 18.45 2.84 0.23
CA ALA A 1 17.37 3.67 -0.36
C ALA A 1 17.58 5.15 -0.03
N LEU A 2 17.22 6.08 -0.93
CA LEU A 2 17.17 7.51 -0.59
C LEU A 2 16.01 7.74 0.39
N VAL A 3 16.30 8.21 1.60
CA VAL A 3 15.26 8.62 2.55
C VAL A 3 14.49 9.79 1.90
N SER A 4 13.18 9.62 1.69
CA SER A 4 12.33 10.72 1.26
C SER A 4 12.51 11.88 2.24
N SER A 5 12.71 13.10 1.74
CA SER A 5 12.81 14.29 2.58
C SER A 5 11.44 14.77 3.09
N ARG A 6 10.33 14.12 2.68
CA ARG A 6 8.96 14.50 3.03
C ARG A 6 8.05 13.30 3.23
N GLY A 7 6.85 13.56 3.75
CA GLY A 7 5.79 12.56 3.90
C GLY A 7 6.07 11.53 4.98
N LEU A 8 5.30 10.44 4.96
CA LEU A 8 5.29 9.44 6.03
C LEU A 8 6.64 8.71 6.18
N GLY A 9 7.35 8.42 5.07
CA GLY A 9 8.68 7.80 5.16
C GLY A 9 9.73 8.69 5.84
N ALA A 10 9.65 10.01 5.64
CA ALA A 10 10.52 10.94 6.37
C ALA A 10 10.18 10.98 7.86
N ALA A 11 8.88 11.06 8.18
CA ALA A 11 8.41 11.06 9.56
C ALA A 11 8.84 9.78 10.28
N GLU A 12 8.71 8.63 9.61
CA GLU A 12 9.11 7.34 10.14
C GLU A 12 10.60 7.30 10.48
N TYR A 13 11.48 7.64 9.53
CA TYR A 13 12.91 7.67 9.78
C TYR A 13 13.27 8.61 10.96
N LEU A 14 12.71 9.81 10.97
CA LEU A 14 13.02 10.81 12.00
C LEU A 14 12.57 10.37 13.40
N LEU A 15 11.48 9.61 13.51
CA LEU A 15 10.89 9.17 14.78
C LEU A 15 11.40 7.81 15.26
N PHE A 16 11.73 6.89 14.35
CA PHE A 16 12.01 5.49 14.70
C PHE A 16 13.45 5.06 14.42
N TYR A 17 14.21 5.77 13.59
CA TYR A 17 15.65 5.53 13.51
C TYR A 17 16.31 6.01 14.80
N ASP A 18 17.04 5.15 15.51
CA ASP A 18 17.73 5.46 16.76
C ASP A 18 19.18 5.93 16.55
N GLY A 19 19.74 5.66 15.36
CA GLY A 19 21.09 6.07 14.99
C GLY A 19 21.30 7.58 14.94
N VAL A 20 22.58 7.95 15.09
CA VAL A 20 23.12 9.31 15.03
C VAL A 20 24.03 9.52 13.83
N ASP A 21 24.19 8.51 13.00
CA ASP A 21 24.88 8.55 11.71
C ASP A 21 23.98 9.14 10.61
N ASN A 22 24.53 9.25 9.41
CA ASN A 22 23.83 9.72 8.23
C ASN A 22 24.20 8.86 7.03
N ALA A 23 23.33 8.87 6.01
CA ALA A 23 23.53 8.09 4.79
C ALA A 23 24.51 8.75 3.79
N CYS A 24 25.09 9.91 4.09
CA CYS A 24 26.04 10.55 3.17
C CYS A 24 27.37 9.80 3.19
N PRO A 25 28.06 9.65 2.04
CA PRO A 25 29.38 9.03 1.99
C PRO A 25 30.39 9.75 2.90
N PRO A 26 31.43 9.06 3.38
CA PRO A 26 32.50 9.70 4.17
C PRO A 26 33.19 10.87 3.43
N THR A 27 33.19 10.85 2.10
CA THR A 27 33.76 11.90 1.24
C THR A 27 32.87 13.13 1.10
N SER A 28 31.62 13.08 1.55
CA SER A 28 30.75 14.27 1.56
C SER A 28 31.30 15.34 2.51
N ALA A 29 31.17 16.62 2.13
CA ALA A 29 31.77 17.71 2.90
C ALA A 29 31.35 17.72 4.38
N ILE A 30 30.10 17.37 4.68
CA ILE A 30 29.56 17.33 6.05
C ILE A 30 30.26 16.27 6.93
N ASN A 31 30.70 15.17 6.32
CA ASN A 31 31.41 14.08 7.00
C ASN A 31 32.93 14.32 6.96
N ALA A 32 33.48 14.65 5.79
CA ALA A 32 34.91 14.88 5.60
C ALA A 32 35.46 16.05 6.44
N ALA A 33 34.66 17.10 6.66
CA ALA A 33 35.03 18.24 7.52
C ALA A 33 34.67 18.02 9.00
N GLY A 34 34.18 16.85 9.40
CA GLY A 34 33.80 16.54 10.79
C GLY A 34 32.57 17.31 11.30
N GLN A 35 31.84 18.01 10.43
CA GLN A 35 30.73 18.87 10.80
C GLN A 35 29.55 18.08 11.39
N TRP A 36 29.24 16.90 10.84
CA TRP A 36 28.21 16.04 11.39
C TRP A 36 28.59 15.53 12.78
N ALA A 37 29.81 15.02 12.93
CA ALA A 37 30.32 14.51 14.20
C ALA A 37 30.31 15.61 15.29
N ALA A 38 30.61 16.86 14.93
CA ALA A 38 30.60 18.00 15.83
C ALA A 38 29.22 18.36 16.38
N LEU A 39 28.11 17.91 15.76
CA LEU A 39 26.76 18.12 16.31
C LEU A 39 26.59 17.37 17.64
N GLY A 40 27.07 16.13 17.70
CA GLY A 40 26.81 15.22 18.82
C GLY A 40 25.34 14.79 18.91
N ALA A 41 25.10 13.74 19.71
CA ALA A 41 23.77 13.12 19.83
C ALA A 41 22.65 14.08 20.29
N PRO A 42 22.85 14.99 21.27
CA PRO A 42 21.78 15.89 21.73
C PRO A 42 21.30 16.86 20.65
N GLU A 43 22.21 17.43 19.86
CA GLU A 43 21.84 18.36 18.78
C GLU A 43 21.20 17.61 17.61
N ILE A 44 21.68 16.40 17.29
CA ILE A 44 21.04 15.54 16.28
C ILE A 44 19.60 15.22 16.69
N ALA A 45 19.36 14.81 17.94
CA ALA A 45 18.01 14.55 18.43
C ALA A 45 17.11 15.78 18.35
N LYS A 46 17.62 16.96 18.74
CA LYS A 46 16.88 18.23 18.62
C LYS A 46 16.52 18.55 17.17
N ARG A 47 17.45 18.36 16.22
CA ARG A 47 17.22 18.58 14.79
C ARG A 47 16.21 17.59 14.22
N LYS A 48 16.31 16.30 14.59
CA LYS A 48 15.34 15.27 14.20
C LYS A 48 13.93 15.64 14.68
N ALA A 49 13.78 16.07 15.94
CA ALA A 49 12.50 16.51 16.48
C ALA A 49 11.94 17.75 15.76
N ALA A 50 12.78 18.74 15.50
CA ALA A 50 12.37 19.94 14.75
C ALA A 50 11.90 19.60 13.33
N TYR A 51 12.61 18.68 12.66
CA TYR A 51 12.23 18.23 11.32
C TYR A 51 10.96 17.37 11.35
N ALA A 52 10.84 16.44 12.29
CA ALA A 52 9.64 15.60 12.44
C ALA A 52 8.40 16.46 12.64
N ARG A 53 8.49 17.55 13.42
CA ARG A 53 7.41 18.54 13.57
C ARG A 53 7.01 19.19 12.24
N ALA A 54 7.99 19.60 11.43
CA ALA A 54 7.73 20.21 10.12
C ALA A 54 7.07 19.21 9.15
N VAL A 55 7.57 17.97 9.10
CA VAL A 55 7.00 16.90 8.27
C VAL A 55 5.58 16.56 8.72
N ALA A 56 5.32 16.47 10.02
CA ALA A 56 3.99 16.22 10.55
C ALA A 56 3.00 17.34 10.19
N ALA A 57 3.42 18.61 10.26
CA ALA A 57 2.58 19.74 9.88
C ALA A 57 2.23 19.75 8.37
N ASP A 58 3.19 19.44 7.50
CA ASP A 58 2.94 19.24 6.06
C ASP A 58 2.00 18.05 5.84
N GLY A 59 2.19 16.95 6.57
CA GLY A 59 1.32 15.77 6.54
C GLY A 59 -0.14 16.08 6.88
N VAL A 60 -0.39 16.82 7.97
CA VAL A 60 -1.74 17.28 8.34
C VAL A 60 -2.35 18.14 7.23
N THR A 61 -1.58 19.06 6.66
CA THR A 61 -2.05 19.93 5.58
C THR A 61 -2.47 19.12 4.36
N ARG A 62 -1.67 18.14 3.95
CA ARG A 62 -1.97 17.27 2.80
C ARG A 62 -3.15 16.34 3.05
N ALA A 63 -3.23 15.76 4.25
CA ALA A 63 -4.36 14.92 4.64
C ALA A 63 -5.67 15.72 4.60
N GLN A 64 -5.66 16.96 5.12
CA GLN A 64 -6.83 17.84 5.05
C GLN A 64 -7.17 18.21 3.61
N ALA A 65 -6.18 18.47 2.74
CA ALA A 65 -6.44 18.73 1.33
C ALA A 65 -7.12 17.54 0.63
N ILE A 66 -6.75 16.30 0.96
CA ILE A 66 -7.44 15.11 0.43
C ILE A 66 -8.88 15.05 0.96
N VAL A 67 -9.11 15.26 2.25
CA VAL A 67 -10.47 15.30 2.81
C VAL A 67 -11.32 16.37 2.12
N ASP A 68 -10.74 17.56 1.93
CA ASP A 68 -11.42 18.71 1.32
C ASP A 68 -11.72 18.49 -0.17
N ALA A 69 -10.84 17.76 -0.87
CA ALA A 69 -11.06 17.39 -2.26
C ALA A 69 -12.33 16.51 -2.42
N TRP A 70 -12.57 15.62 -1.46
CA TRP A 70 -13.68 14.65 -1.50
C TRP A 70 -14.97 15.16 -0.86
N ASP A 71 -14.89 16.12 0.07
CA ASP A 71 -16.05 16.66 0.79
C ASP A 71 -17.07 17.28 -0.19
N PRO A 72 -18.34 16.80 -0.19
CA PRO A 72 -19.40 17.34 -1.04
C PRO A 72 -19.69 18.83 -0.86
N ALA A 73 -19.35 19.38 0.32
CA ALA A 73 -19.50 20.80 0.62
C ALA A 73 -18.30 21.66 0.17
N LYS A 74 -17.22 21.04 -0.33
CA LYS A 74 -15.99 21.72 -0.77
C LYS A 74 -15.73 21.46 -2.25
N GLU A 75 -14.67 20.73 -2.61
CA GLU A 75 -14.34 20.48 -4.02
C GLU A 75 -15.21 19.39 -4.65
N ASN A 76 -15.85 18.56 -3.82
CA ASN A 76 -16.87 17.60 -4.21
C ASN A 76 -16.42 16.65 -5.36
N PHE A 77 -15.21 16.11 -5.27
CA PHE A 77 -14.75 15.07 -6.18
C PHE A 77 -15.68 13.85 -6.18
N LEU A 78 -16.37 13.57 -5.06
CA LEU A 78 -17.37 12.52 -4.97
C LEU A 78 -18.45 12.62 -6.06
N ALA A 79 -18.85 13.84 -6.46
CA ALA A 79 -19.83 14.03 -7.51
C ALA A 79 -19.35 13.59 -8.89
N GLU A 80 -18.03 13.55 -9.14
CA GLU A 80 -17.48 13.00 -10.38
C GLU A 80 -17.82 11.50 -10.51
N LEU A 81 -17.83 10.76 -9.40
CA LEU A 81 -18.22 9.36 -9.34
C LEU A 81 -19.75 9.18 -9.32
N ALA A 82 -20.44 9.90 -8.42
CA ALA A 82 -21.87 9.73 -8.21
C ALA A 82 -22.73 10.15 -9.42
N ASP A 83 -22.27 11.14 -10.19
CA ASP A 83 -22.93 11.61 -11.42
C ASP A 83 -22.13 11.27 -12.68
N ALA A 84 -21.35 10.20 -12.66
CA ALA A 84 -20.56 9.76 -13.81
C ALA A 84 -21.40 9.69 -15.09
N GLY A 85 -20.86 10.16 -16.22
CA GLY A 85 -21.62 10.39 -17.45
C GLY A 85 -22.13 11.83 -17.62
N LYS A 86 -22.22 12.61 -16.54
CA LYS A 86 -22.56 14.04 -16.55
C LYS A 86 -21.41 14.94 -16.10
N ARG A 87 -20.24 14.34 -15.85
CA ARG A 87 -19.08 14.94 -15.19
C ARG A 87 -17.87 14.85 -16.11
N ARG A 88 -16.81 15.61 -15.80
CA ARG A 88 -15.68 15.80 -16.71
C ARG A 88 -14.64 14.69 -16.60
N ILE A 89 -14.36 14.24 -15.37
CA ILE A 89 -13.31 13.24 -15.09
C ILE A 89 -13.81 11.85 -15.49
N TYR A 90 -15.03 11.51 -15.09
CA TYR A 90 -15.70 10.28 -15.49
C TYR A 90 -16.87 10.58 -16.44
N SER A 91 -16.56 10.62 -17.74
CA SER A 91 -17.55 10.93 -18.78
C SER A 91 -18.51 9.78 -19.10
N SER A 92 -18.39 8.64 -18.42
CA SER A 92 -19.35 7.54 -18.45
C SER A 92 -19.36 6.80 -17.11
N GLN A 93 -20.44 6.07 -16.83
CA GLN A 93 -20.49 5.18 -15.66
C GLN A 93 -19.40 4.10 -15.74
N GLN A 94 -19.14 3.56 -16.93
CA GLN A 94 -18.08 2.57 -17.15
C GLN A 94 -16.71 3.10 -16.71
N MET A 95 -16.37 4.35 -17.03
CA MET A 95 -15.10 4.94 -16.61
C MET A 95 -14.99 5.07 -15.09
N ALA A 96 -16.08 5.43 -14.40
CA ALA A 96 -16.08 5.49 -12.95
C ALA A 96 -15.92 4.10 -12.34
N PHE A 97 -16.60 3.09 -12.90
CA PHE A 97 -16.46 1.70 -12.45
C PHE A 97 -15.06 1.14 -12.69
N ASN A 98 -14.46 1.40 -13.86
CA ASN A 98 -13.07 1.04 -14.15
C ASN A 98 -12.13 1.68 -13.10
N ALA A 99 -12.28 2.98 -12.80
CA ALA A 99 -11.44 3.63 -11.80
C ALA A 99 -11.59 3.03 -10.38
N LEU A 100 -12.80 2.60 -10.01
CA LEU A 100 -13.03 1.92 -8.73
C LEU A 100 -12.43 0.51 -8.72
N SER A 101 -12.56 -0.24 -9.81
CA SER A 101 -11.93 -1.56 -9.93
C SER A 101 -10.41 -1.46 -9.97
N ASP A 102 -9.85 -0.48 -10.67
CA ASP A 102 -8.41 -0.20 -10.71
C ASP A 102 -7.85 0.00 -9.30
N SER A 103 -8.62 0.64 -8.42
CA SER A 103 -8.24 0.82 -7.02
C SER A 103 -8.17 -0.50 -6.23
N MET A 104 -8.97 -1.51 -6.58
CA MET A 104 -8.91 -2.85 -5.96
C MET A 104 -7.62 -3.59 -6.34
N PHE A 105 -7.10 -3.32 -7.53
CA PHE A 105 -5.86 -3.90 -8.04
C PHE A 105 -4.58 -3.40 -7.36
N TYR A 106 -4.67 -2.45 -6.41
CA TYR A 106 -3.61 -2.16 -5.45
C TYR A 106 -3.11 -3.42 -4.72
N VAL A 107 -3.99 -4.42 -4.54
CA VAL A 107 -3.59 -5.72 -3.98
C VAL A 107 -2.58 -6.47 -4.86
N ASP A 108 -2.70 -6.34 -6.18
CA ASP A 108 -1.85 -7.04 -7.15
C ASP A 108 -0.51 -6.32 -7.35
N SER A 109 -0.50 -5.01 -7.57
CA SER A 109 0.73 -4.25 -7.75
C SER A 109 1.43 -3.98 -6.42
N ASP A 110 0.82 -3.20 -5.56
CA ASP A 110 1.51 -2.63 -4.42
C ASP A 110 1.63 -3.64 -3.27
N LEU A 111 0.58 -4.38 -2.97
CA LEU A 111 0.61 -5.32 -1.84
C LEU A 111 1.38 -6.60 -2.19
N LYS A 112 1.01 -7.28 -3.28
CA LYS A 112 1.65 -8.54 -3.71
C LYS A 112 3.07 -8.30 -4.22
N ASP A 113 3.27 -7.41 -5.18
CA ASP A 113 4.61 -7.22 -5.77
C ASP A 113 5.50 -6.33 -4.91
N ASP A 114 5.08 -5.12 -4.57
CA ASP A 114 5.97 -4.15 -3.93
C ASP A 114 6.23 -4.45 -2.45
N LYS A 115 5.19 -4.74 -1.66
CA LYS A 115 5.30 -4.90 -0.20
C LYS A 115 5.70 -6.31 0.23
N VAL A 116 5.46 -7.32 -0.60
CA VAL A 116 5.78 -8.72 -0.30
C VAL A 116 6.80 -9.29 -1.28
N GLY A 117 6.51 -9.25 -2.58
CA GLY A 117 7.29 -9.89 -3.63
C GLY A 117 8.73 -9.39 -3.72
N LYS A 118 8.93 -8.07 -3.84
CA LYS A 118 10.24 -7.44 -3.95
C LYS A 118 11.10 -7.63 -2.69
N PRO A 119 10.61 -7.40 -1.45
CA PRO A 119 11.35 -7.72 -0.23
C PRO A 119 11.71 -9.21 -0.11
N ALA A 120 10.84 -10.11 -0.58
CA ALA A 120 11.08 -11.55 -0.58
C ALA A 120 12.00 -12.04 -1.71
N GLY A 121 12.33 -11.19 -2.69
CA GLY A 121 13.10 -11.59 -3.87
C GLY A 121 12.30 -12.42 -4.88
N LEU A 122 10.97 -12.37 -4.83
CA LEU A 122 10.06 -13.12 -5.70
C LEU A 122 9.68 -12.37 -6.98
N VAL A 123 9.84 -11.04 -6.99
CA VAL A 123 9.46 -10.15 -8.10
C VAL A 123 10.59 -9.15 -8.36
N MET A 124 10.90 -8.89 -9.64
CA MET A 124 11.95 -7.97 -10.04
C MET A 124 11.44 -6.51 -10.12
N PRO A 125 12.30 -5.50 -9.89
CA PRO A 125 13.69 -5.61 -9.48
C PRO A 125 13.83 -6.01 -8.01
N THR A 126 14.89 -6.77 -7.72
CA THR A 126 15.31 -7.17 -6.38
C THR A 126 16.71 -6.60 -6.07
N CYS A 127 17.12 -6.71 -4.81
CA CYS A 127 18.49 -6.51 -4.38
C CYS A 127 19.41 -7.66 -4.84
N ASP A 128 20.72 -7.44 -4.82
CA ASP A 128 21.72 -8.42 -5.28
C ASP A 128 21.69 -9.76 -4.52
N ALA A 129 21.23 -9.75 -3.27
CA ALA A 129 21.14 -10.94 -2.41
C ALA A 129 19.86 -10.91 -1.56
N PRO A 130 18.78 -11.59 -1.97
CA PRO A 130 17.55 -11.71 -1.19
C PRO A 130 17.75 -12.40 0.18
N PRO A 131 16.93 -12.10 1.19
CA PRO A 131 15.81 -11.15 1.17
C PRO A 131 16.26 -9.68 1.17
N CYS A 132 15.47 -8.84 0.52
CA CYS A 132 15.77 -7.43 0.29
C CYS A 132 15.19 -6.54 1.37
N LEU A 133 15.82 -6.56 2.54
CA LEU A 133 15.34 -5.86 3.74
C LEU A 133 15.21 -4.34 3.53
N ASP A 134 16.07 -3.74 2.72
CA ASP A 134 16.02 -2.31 2.36
C ASP A 134 14.78 -1.91 1.54
N LEU A 135 14.04 -2.89 1.00
CA LEU A 135 12.79 -2.68 0.27
C LEU A 135 11.56 -2.85 1.15
N VAL A 136 11.71 -3.26 2.42
CA VAL A 136 10.59 -3.39 3.35
C VAL A 136 9.98 -2.03 3.65
N GLU A 137 8.70 -1.84 3.32
CA GLU A 137 7.96 -0.67 3.75
C GLU A 137 7.92 -0.60 5.27
N SER A 138 8.17 0.57 5.82
CA SER A 138 8.22 0.81 7.26
C SER A 138 9.28 0.04 8.03
N GLN A 139 10.47 -0.08 7.44
CA GLN A 139 11.62 -0.78 8.02
C GLN A 139 12.11 -0.23 9.37
N TRP A 140 11.83 1.04 9.72
CA TRP A 140 12.29 1.61 10.99
C TRP A 140 11.23 1.43 12.09
N ALA A 141 9.96 1.67 11.76
CA ALA A 141 8.85 1.50 12.69
C ALA A 141 8.41 0.05 12.88
N LYS A 142 8.85 -0.86 12.00
CA LYS A 142 8.48 -2.29 11.99
C LYS A 142 6.97 -2.52 11.90
N ARG A 143 6.29 -1.74 11.05
CA ARG A 143 4.82 -1.72 10.90
C ARG A 143 4.29 -2.42 9.64
N SER A 144 5.15 -3.00 8.82
CA SER A 144 4.80 -3.55 7.49
C SER A 144 3.60 -4.50 7.55
N LYS A 145 3.57 -5.46 8.49
CA LYS A 145 2.44 -6.41 8.62
C LYS A 145 1.11 -5.74 8.97
N GLU A 146 1.14 -4.66 9.75
CA GLU A 146 -0.06 -3.87 10.06
C GLU A 146 -0.55 -3.11 8.82
N HIS A 147 0.36 -2.54 8.04
CA HIS A 147 0.02 -1.87 6.78
C HIS A 147 -0.58 -2.84 5.76
N MET A 148 0.01 -4.04 5.60
CA MET A 148 -0.56 -5.10 4.75
C MET A 148 -1.97 -5.49 5.18
N ARG A 149 -2.23 -5.64 6.50
CA ARG A 149 -3.59 -5.92 7.01
C ARG A 149 -4.56 -4.81 6.64
N ASN A 150 -4.15 -3.55 6.80
CA ASN A 150 -4.99 -2.40 6.45
C ASN A 150 -5.24 -2.28 4.95
N ASN A 151 -4.28 -2.67 4.10
CA ASN A 151 -4.51 -2.75 2.65
C ASN A 151 -5.59 -3.79 2.32
N LEU A 152 -5.57 -4.96 2.94
CA LEU A 152 -6.65 -5.95 2.78
C LEU A 152 -7.99 -5.47 3.37
N VAL A 153 -8.00 -4.66 4.43
CA VAL A 153 -9.24 -4.01 4.93
C VAL A 153 -9.79 -3.02 3.92
N GLY A 154 -8.93 -2.21 3.28
CA GLY A 154 -9.33 -1.31 2.20
C GLY A 154 -9.94 -2.07 1.02
N PHE A 155 -9.33 -3.19 0.63
CA PHE A 155 -9.87 -4.08 -0.39
C PHE A 155 -11.27 -4.61 -0.02
N GLU A 156 -11.44 -5.12 1.20
CA GLU A 156 -12.73 -5.63 1.69
C GLU A 156 -13.82 -4.55 1.65
N LYS A 157 -13.48 -3.31 1.99
CA LYS A 157 -14.43 -2.19 1.94
C LYS A 157 -14.94 -1.91 0.53
N LEU A 158 -14.12 -2.09 -0.50
CA LEU A 158 -14.55 -1.98 -1.89
C LEU A 158 -15.36 -3.21 -2.32
N LEU A 159 -14.96 -4.40 -1.86
CA LEU A 159 -15.65 -5.64 -2.21
C LEU A 159 -17.05 -5.73 -1.59
N ALA A 160 -17.18 -5.46 -0.29
CA ALA A 160 -18.37 -5.78 0.50
C ALA A 160 -19.10 -4.57 1.09
N GLY A 161 -18.52 -3.36 0.98
CA GLY A 161 -19.10 -2.12 1.52
C GLY A 161 -18.28 -1.47 2.64
N CYS A 162 -18.39 -0.15 2.76
CA CYS A 162 -17.49 0.67 3.58
C CYS A 162 -17.94 0.90 5.04
N GLY A 163 -19.21 0.63 5.35
CA GLY A 163 -19.84 0.87 6.65
C GLY A 163 -19.45 -0.13 7.75
N GLY A 164 -20.04 0.02 8.93
CA GLY A 164 -19.83 -0.94 10.02
C GLY A 164 -20.36 -2.32 9.61
N ALA A 165 -19.62 -3.39 9.92
CA ALA A 165 -19.96 -4.76 9.50
C ALA A 165 -20.22 -4.90 7.98
N ASN A 166 -19.50 -4.14 7.15
CA ASN A 166 -19.64 -4.10 5.69
C ASN A 166 -21.03 -3.60 5.23
N GLU A 167 -21.66 -2.70 5.99
CA GLU A 167 -22.86 -1.98 5.50
C GLU A 167 -22.55 -1.15 4.25
N GLY A 168 -23.48 -1.13 3.29
CA GLY A 168 -23.37 -0.35 2.06
C GLY A 168 -23.47 -1.22 0.81
N LEU A 169 -23.08 -0.66 -0.33
CA LEU A 169 -22.95 -1.40 -1.58
C LEU A 169 -21.48 -1.69 -1.86
N GLY A 170 -21.20 -2.94 -2.23
CA GLY A 170 -19.89 -3.39 -2.69
C GLY A 170 -19.91 -3.91 -4.14
N PHE A 171 -18.73 -4.30 -4.65
CA PHE A 171 -18.64 -5.05 -5.90
C PHE A 171 -19.33 -6.42 -5.80
N ASP A 172 -19.41 -7.01 -4.62
CA ASP A 172 -20.12 -8.27 -4.39
C ASP A 172 -21.63 -8.16 -4.68
N ASP A 173 -22.27 -7.05 -4.32
CA ASP A 173 -23.67 -6.78 -4.64
C ASP A 173 -23.91 -6.67 -6.14
N LEU A 174 -23.01 -5.98 -6.85
CA LEU A 174 -23.08 -5.87 -8.31
C LEU A 174 -22.92 -7.23 -8.99
N LEU A 175 -21.98 -8.05 -8.52
CA LEU A 175 -21.78 -9.42 -9.01
C LEU A 175 -23.00 -10.31 -8.75
N ARG A 176 -23.61 -10.24 -7.56
CA ARG A 176 -24.85 -10.98 -7.27
C ARG A 176 -26.01 -10.50 -8.15
N ALA A 177 -26.11 -9.20 -8.41
CA ALA A 177 -27.16 -8.65 -9.28
C ALA A 177 -27.09 -9.16 -10.72
N VAL A 178 -25.90 -9.53 -11.21
CA VAL A 178 -25.70 -10.14 -12.54
C VAL A 178 -25.64 -11.68 -12.50
N GLY A 179 -25.94 -12.31 -11.36
CA GLY A 179 -25.98 -13.77 -11.21
C GLY A 179 -24.60 -14.45 -11.14
N ALA A 180 -23.59 -13.73 -10.65
CA ALA A 180 -22.21 -14.20 -10.50
C ALA A 180 -21.86 -14.56 -9.05
N GLU A 181 -22.73 -15.28 -8.34
CA GLU A 181 -22.53 -15.67 -6.94
C GLU A 181 -21.27 -16.51 -6.73
N GLN A 182 -20.86 -17.28 -7.74
CA GLN A 182 -19.63 -18.07 -7.65
C GLN A 182 -18.39 -17.18 -7.62
N THR A 183 -18.36 -16.11 -8.42
CA THR A 183 -17.25 -15.15 -8.43
C THR A 183 -17.14 -14.41 -7.09
N VAL A 184 -18.28 -14.07 -6.48
CA VAL A 184 -18.30 -13.51 -5.12
C VAL A 184 -17.65 -14.46 -4.12
N LYS A 185 -18.06 -15.74 -4.11
CA LYS A 185 -17.48 -16.75 -3.21
C LYS A 185 -15.97 -16.93 -3.45
N ASN A 186 -15.54 -16.88 -4.70
CA ASN A 186 -14.13 -17.00 -5.06
C ASN A 186 -13.32 -15.80 -4.54
N LEU A 187 -13.84 -14.56 -4.68
CA LEU A 187 -13.21 -13.35 -4.16
C LEU A 187 -13.14 -13.35 -2.63
N GLU A 188 -14.26 -13.64 -1.95
CA GLU A 188 -14.34 -13.73 -0.49
C GLU A 188 -13.40 -14.81 0.05
N GLY A 189 -13.38 -15.99 -0.59
CA GLY A 189 -12.50 -17.10 -0.23
C GLY A 189 -11.02 -16.77 -0.42
N ALA A 190 -10.65 -16.14 -1.54
CA ALA A 190 -9.27 -15.74 -1.80
C ALA A 190 -8.81 -14.61 -0.85
N LEU A 191 -9.67 -13.65 -0.54
CA LEU A 191 -9.42 -12.62 0.46
C LEU A 191 -9.20 -13.22 1.85
N ALA A 192 -10.06 -14.15 2.27
CA ALA A 192 -9.90 -14.88 3.53
C ALA A 192 -8.58 -15.67 3.56
N GLY A 193 -8.21 -16.30 2.45
CA GLY A 193 -6.92 -16.99 2.29
C GLY A 193 -5.72 -16.06 2.45
N ALA A 194 -5.74 -14.89 1.81
CA ALA A 194 -4.68 -13.87 1.95
C ALA A 194 -4.55 -13.35 3.39
N ARG A 195 -5.67 -13.08 4.08
CA ARG A 195 -5.67 -12.70 5.49
C ARG A 195 -5.09 -13.80 6.38
N ALA A 196 -5.51 -15.04 6.17
CA ALA A 196 -5.03 -16.18 6.94
C ALA A 196 -3.51 -16.40 6.73
N ALA A 197 -3.02 -16.27 5.50
CA ALA A 197 -1.59 -16.38 5.20
C ALA A 197 -0.78 -15.26 5.88
N LEU A 198 -1.28 -14.03 5.89
CA LEU A 198 -0.65 -12.91 6.59
C LEU A 198 -0.65 -13.12 8.11
N ASP A 199 -1.74 -13.62 8.67
CA ASP A 199 -1.83 -13.90 10.11
C ASP A 199 -1.01 -15.12 10.54
N ALA A 200 -0.66 -16.01 9.62
CA ALA A 200 0.26 -17.12 9.86
C ALA A 200 1.72 -16.67 10.02
N LEU A 201 2.07 -15.43 9.65
CA LEU A 201 3.40 -14.84 9.87
C LEU A 201 3.57 -14.44 11.35
N LYS A 202 4.15 -15.35 12.14
CA LYS A 202 4.23 -15.24 13.61
C LYS A 202 5.49 -14.57 14.15
N GLU A 203 6.50 -14.30 13.32
CA GLU A 203 7.68 -13.58 13.81
C GLU A 203 7.31 -12.16 14.29
N PRO A 204 8.11 -11.49 15.12
CA PRO A 204 7.77 -10.16 15.62
C PRO A 204 7.67 -9.10 14.51
N THR A 205 8.53 -9.17 13.50
CA THR A 205 8.61 -8.22 12.38
C THR A 205 8.54 -8.92 11.03
N PHE A 206 8.24 -8.18 9.97
CA PHE A 206 8.26 -8.75 8.62
C PHE A 206 9.69 -9.11 8.17
N ASP A 207 10.69 -8.34 8.59
CA ASP A 207 12.12 -8.62 8.37
C ASP A 207 12.52 -9.98 8.97
N ASP A 208 12.00 -10.29 10.17
CA ASP A 208 12.20 -11.59 10.80
C ASP A 208 11.50 -12.70 10.00
N ASP A 209 10.27 -12.49 9.52
CA ASP A 209 9.58 -13.46 8.66
C ASP A 209 10.35 -13.70 7.36
N LEU A 210 10.90 -12.66 6.72
CA LEU A 210 11.70 -12.77 5.50
C LEU A 210 12.96 -13.63 5.68
N THR A 211 13.57 -13.60 6.86
CA THR A 211 14.83 -14.31 7.15
C THR A 211 14.62 -15.68 7.77
N LYS A 212 13.65 -15.83 8.65
CA LYS A 212 13.42 -17.06 9.44
C LYS A 212 12.25 -17.90 8.92
N ASN A 213 11.31 -17.29 8.21
CA ASN A 213 10.11 -17.93 7.69
C ASN A 213 9.85 -17.60 6.19
N PRO A 214 10.86 -17.77 5.30
CA PRO A 214 10.71 -17.40 3.89
C PRO A 214 9.60 -18.18 3.18
N GLU A 215 9.35 -19.43 3.59
CA GLU A 215 8.23 -20.21 3.03
C GLU A 215 6.87 -19.61 3.42
N GLY A 216 6.69 -19.14 4.66
CA GLY A 216 5.48 -18.44 5.07
C GLY A 216 5.24 -17.16 4.27
N VAL A 217 6.30 -16.38 4.01
CA VAL A 217 6.21 -15.17 3.16
C VAL A 217 5.84 -15.53 1.73
N LYS A 218 6.40 -16.61 1.18
CA LYS A 218 6.01 -17.12 -0.14
C LYS A 218 4.55 -17.56 -0.17
N GLN A 219 4.02 -18.20 0.88
CA GLN A 219 2.61 -18.56 0.96
C GLN A 219 1.70 -17.32 0.99
N LEU A 220 2.10 -16.24 1.68
CA LEU A 220 1.41 -14.95 1.60
C LEU A 220 1.40 -14.40 0.17
N PHE A 221 2.55 -14.38 -0.50
CA PHE A 221 2.66 -13.94 -1.89
C PHE A 221 1.71 -14.72 -2.82
N LEU A 222 1.70 -16.05 -2.70
CA LEU A 222 0.83 -16.92 -3.52
C LEU A 222 -0.65 -16.70 -3.20
N ALA A 223 -1.02 -16.46 -1.95
CA ALA A 223 -2.40 -16.16 -1.57
C ALA A 223 -2.88 -14.82 -2.14
N LEU A 224 -2.03 -13.79 -2.12
CA LEU A 224 -2.30 -12.51 -2.75
C LEU A 224 -2.41 -12.65 -4.28
N ARG A 225 -1.54 -13.46 -4.90
CA ARG A 225 -1.62 -13.79 -6.32
C ARG A 225 -2.93 -14.51 -6.67
N ALA A 226 -3.41 -15.42 -5.83
CA ALA A 226 -4.67 -16.10 -6.05
C ALA A 226 -5.86 -15.11 -6.01
N LEU A 227 -5.85 -14.15 -5.07
CA LEU A 227 -6.85 -13.08 -5.03
C LEU A 227 -6.79 -12.22 -6.30
N ALA A 228 -5.60 -11.81 -6.74
CA ALA A 228 -5.41 -11.08 -7.98
C ALA A 228 -5.88 -11.86 -9.21
N ALA A 229 -5.63 -13.17 -9.26
CA ALA A 229 -6.07 -14.03 -10.36
C ALA A 229 -7.60 -14.05 -10.50
N VAL A 230 -8.34 -14.16 -9.40
CA VAL A 230 -9.82 -14.07 -9.43
C VAL A 230 -10.27 -12.71 -9.97
N MET A 231 -9.60 -11.61 -9.58
CA MET A 231 -9.91 -10.30 -10.15
C MET A 231 -9.68 -10.25 -11.67
N LYS A 232 -8.48 -10.65 -12.12
CA LYS A 232 -8.08 -10.62 -13.54
C LYS A 232 -8.99 -11.48 -14.42
N THR A 233 -9.39 -12.65 -13.93
CA THR A 233 -10.06 -13.67 -14.75
C THR A 233 -11.57 -13.67 -14.62
N GLU A 234 -12.11 -13.34 -13.44
CA GLU A 234 -13.55 -13.40 -13.17
C GLU A 234 -14.15 -12.01 -13.03
N LEU A 235 -13.64 -11.17 -12.12
CA LEU A 235 -14.22 -9.85 -11.84
C LEU A 235 -14.28 -8.99 -13.11
N LEU A 236 -13.15 -8.86 -13.81
CA LEU A 236 -13.07 -8.06 -15.04
C LEU A 236 -14.00 -8.59 -16.14
N SER A 237 -14.04 -9.91 -16.31
CA SER A 237 -14.84 -10.57 -17.34
C SER A 237 -16.35 -10.43 -17.07
N VAL A 238 -16.78 -10.68 -15.84
CA VAL A 238 -18.20 -10.66 -15.45
C VAL A 238 -18.79 -9.25 -15.54
N LEU A 239 -18.00 -8.24 -15.18
CA LEU A 239 -18.45 -6.84 -15.12
C LEU A 239 -18.03 -6.01 -16.34
N ASP A 240 -17.44 -6.64 -17.36
CA ASP A 240 -16.92 -5.99 -18.58
C ASP A 240 -16.01 -4.78 -18.26
N LEU A 241 -15.10 -4.97 -17.30
CA LEU A 241 -14.16 -3.95 -16.82
C LEU A 241 -12.82 -4.05 -17.55
N GLU A 242 -12.11 -2.94 -17.61
CA GLU A 242 -10.78 -2.89 -18.22
C GLU A 242 -9.69 -3.34 -17.23
N LEU A 243 -8.64 -3.98 -17.75
CA LEU A 243 -7.45 -4.25 -16.95
C LEU A 243 -6.70 -2.92 -16.69
N PRO A 244 -6.34 -2.60 -15.42
CA PRO A 244 -5.67 -1.35 -15.09
C PRO A 244 -4.36 -1.23 -15.85
N LYS A 245 -4.04 -0.02 -16.30
CA LYS A 245 -2.83 0.24 -17.11
C LYS A 245 -1.56 -0.11 -16.38
N GLU A 246 -1.55 0.05 -15.07
CA GLU A 246 -0.42 -0.21 -14.18
C GLU A 246 -0.02 -1.70 -14.20
N ILE A 247 -0.94 -2.60 -14.58
CA ILE A 247 -0.74 -4.05 -14.61
C ILE A 247 -0.65 -4.57 -16.05
N GLN A 248 -0.82 -3.72 -17.05
CA GLN A 248 -0.66 -4.10 -18.47
C GLN A 248 0.80 -4.51 -18.75
N GLY A 249 1.03 -5.82 -18.85
CA GLY A 249 2.35 -6.41 -19.10
C GLY A 249 2.87 -7.29 -17.95
N ASP A 250 2.19 -7.32 -16.81
CA ASP A 250 2.37 -8.34 -15.79
C ASP A 250 1.71 -9.65 -16.26
N ASN A 251 2.55 -10.66 -16.55
CA ASN A 251 2.14 -11.94 -17.15
C ASN A 251 2.11 -13.10 -16.14
N ASP A 252 1.98 -12.78 -14.85
CA ASP A 252 1.87 -13.75 -13.74
C ASP A 252 0.78 -14.83 -13.89
#